data_AF-A0A1W9TLE1-F1
#
_entry.id   AF-A0A1W9TLE1-F1
#
_cell.length_a   1.000
_cell.length_b   1.000
_cell.length_c   1.000
_cell.angle_alpha   90.00
_cell.angle_beta   90.00
_cell.angle_gamma   90.00
#
_symmetry.space_group_name_H-M   'P 1'
#
loop_
_entity.id
_entity.type
_entity.pdbx_description
1 polymer ?
#
loop_
_entity_poly.entity_id
_entity_poly.type
_entity_poly.pdbx_seq_one_letter_code
_entity_poly.pdbx_strand_id
1 'polypeptide(L)' 'MHCGNVGTIVEILAPNVYEVEFSDDEGQTYAIQALSAIQLMVLHYHILKAA' A
#
# COMPACT_ATOMS: atom_id res chain seq x y z
N MET A 1 13.49 7.80 -0.61
CA MET A 1 12.02 7.98 -0.50
C MET A 1 11.43 7.43 -1.78
N HIS A 2 10.68 6.33 -1.71
CA HIS A 2 10.05 5.70 -2.86
C HIS A 2 8.65 6.31 -3.03
N CYS A 3 8.55 7.41 -3.79
CA CYS A 3 7.26 8.04 -4.06
C CYS A 3 6.59 7.30 -5.23
N GLY A 4 5.34 6.84 -5.06
CA GLY A 4 4.56 6.25 -6.14
C GLY A 4 4.51 4.73 -6.21
N ASN A 5 4.97 4.02 -5.17
CA ASN A 5 4.78 2.57 -5.06
C ASN A 5 3.40 2.24 -4.50
N VAL A 6 2.81 1.15 -4.97
CA VAL A 6 1.58 0.56 -4.40
C VAL A 6 2.00 -0.54 -3.43
N GLY A 7 1.40 -0.55 -2.23
CA GLY A 7 1.66 -1.54 -1.20
C GLY A 7 0.37 -1.99 -0.52
N THR A 8 0.43 -3.11 0.18
CA THR A 8 -0.70 -3.72 0.88
C THR A 8 -0.62 -3.42 2.37
N ILE A 9 -1.70 -2.92 2.97
CA ILE A 9 -1.78 -2.80 4.44
C ILE A 9 -1.96 -4.20 5.02
N VAL A 10 -1.01 -4.64 5.85
CA VAL A 10 -1.02 -5.96 6.48
C VAL A 10 -1.45 -5.89 7.95
N GLU A 11 -1.19 -4.77 8.64
CA GLU A 11 -1.58 -4.56 10.03
C GLU A 11 -1.85 -3.08 10.36
N ILE A 12 -2.72 -2.83 11.34
CA ILE A 12 -2.93 -1.51 11.96
C ILE A 12 -2.12 -1.45 13.25
N LEU A 13 -1.02 -0.70 13.25
CA LEU A 13 -0.10 -0.63 14.40
C LEU A 13 -0.56 0.37 15.47
N ALA A 14 -1.18 1.48 15.04
CA ALA A 14 -1.68 2.55 15.90
C ALA A 14 -2.72 3.39 15.14
N PRO A 15 -3.45 4.32 15.80
CA PRO A 15 -4.34 5.24 15.09
C PRO A 15 -3.60 5.99 13.97
N ASN A 16 -4.05 5.80 12.73
CA ASN A 16 -3.47 6.37 11.51
C ASN A 16 -2.02 5.94 11.20
N VAL A 17 -1.58 4.79 11.72
CA VAL A 17 -0.27 4.18 11.41
C VAL A 17 -0.48 2.73 11.01
N TYR A 18 0.05 2.36 9.85
CA TYR A 18 -0.19 1.08 9.20
C TYR A 18 1.13 0.41 8.87
N GLU A 19 1.20 -0.90 9.06
CA GLU A 19 2.26 -1.71 8.48
C GLU A 19 1.91 -2.00 7.02
N VAL A 20 2.79 -1.59 6.12
CA VAL A 20 2.61 -1.74 4.68
C VAL A 20 3.69 -2.63 4.12
N GLU A 21 3.26 -3.69 3.42
CA GLU A 21 4.12 -4.58 2.66
C GLU A 21 4.21 -4.10 1.20
N PHE A 22 5.42 -4.10 0.66
CA PHE A 22 5.68 -3.86 -0.75
C PHE A 22 6.29 -5.11 -1.38
N SER A 23 5.69 -5.56 -2.47
CA SER A 23 6.16 -6.69 -3.25
C SER A 23 6.73 -6.22 -4.59
N ASP A 24 7.70 -6.96 -5.14
CA ASP A 24 8.27 -6.72 -6.45
C ASP A 24 7.38 -7.28 -7.58
N ASP A 25 7.86 -7.17 -8.82
CA ASP A 25 7.13 -7.65 -10.00
C ASP A 25 6.94 -9.18 -10.04
N GLU A 26 7.68 -9.93 -9.21
CA GLU A 26 7.54 -11.38 -9.04
C GLU A 26 6.65 -11.75 -7.83
N GLY A 27 6.11 -10.74 -7.12
CA GLY A 27 5.27 -10.91 -5.93
C GLY A 27 6.05 -11.22 -4.66
N GLN A 28 7.37 -11.00 -4.64
CA GLN A 28 8.19 -11.21 -3.45
C GLN A 28 8.26 -9.92 -2.62
N THR A 29 8.07 -10.03 -1.31
CA THR A 29 8.20 -8.90 -0.40
C THR A 29 9.64 -8.37 -0.40
N TYR A 30 9.84 -7.11 -0.79
CA TYR A 30 11.15 -6.46 -0.74
C TYR A 30 11.25 -5.40 0.35
N ALA A 31 10.11 -4.93 0.88
CA ALA A 31 10.09 -3.97 1.98
C ALA A 31 8.81 -4.11 2.82
N ILE A 32 8.96 -3.87 4.12
CA ILE A 32 7.86 -3.67 5.06
C ILE A 32 8.15 -2.37 5.80
N GLN A 33 7.16 -1.49 5.90
CA GLN A 33 7.34 -0.19 6.52
C GLN A 33 6.10 0.26 7.29
N ALA A 34 6.31 0.78 8.50
CA ALA A 34 5.30 1.52 9.23
C ALA A 34 5.12 2.92 8.61
N LEU A 35 3.93 3.20 8.08
CA LEU A 35 3.60 4.45 7.41
C LEU A 35 2.40 5.12 8.09
N SER A 36 2.50 6.44 8.23
CA SER A 36 1.37 7.25 8.68
C SER A 36 0.38 7.50 7.54
N ALA A 37 -0.89 7.73 7.87
CA ALA A 37 -1.94 7.99 6.88
C ALA A 37 -1.61 9.15 5.93
N ILE A 38 -0.85 10.16 6.38
CA ILE A 38 -0.46 11.31 5.55
C ILE A 38 0.57 10.95 4.45
N GLN A 39 1.21 9.79 4.55
CA GLN A 39 2.16 9.27 3.56
C GLN A 39 1.48 8.33 2.56
N LEU A 40 0.21 7.98 2.78
CA LEU A 40 -0.54 7.03 1.97
C LEU A 40 -1.54 7.75 1.07
N MET A 41 -1.79 7.15 -0.08
CA MET A 41 -2.87 7.54 -0.98
C MET A 41 -3.70 6.29 -1.28
N VAL A 42 -5.00 6.36 -1.00
CA VAL A 42 -5.90 5.21 -1.23
C VAL A 42 -6.10 5.04 -2.73
N LEU A 43 -5.81 3.84 -3.23
CA LEU A 43 -6.08 3.48 -4.62
C LEU A 43 -7.57 3.15 -4.77
N HIS A 44 -8.32 4.04 -5.41
CA HIS A 44 -9.72 3.79 -5.76
C HIS A 44 -9.80 3.00 -7.06
N TYR A 45 -10.24 1.75 -6.99
CA TYR A 45 -10.51 0.93 -8.16
C TYR A 45 -12.01 0.96 -8.51
N HIS A 46 -12.33 1.39 -9.73
CA HIS A 46 -13.68 1.31 -10.29
C HIS A 46 -13.70 0.28 -11.42
N ILE A 47 -14.53 -0.76 -11.28
CA ILE A 47 -14.79 -1.70 -12.37
C ILE A 47 -15.60 -0.94 -13.43
N LEU A 48 -14.95 -0.59 -14.54
CA LEU A 48 -15.66 -0.19 -15.75
C LEU A 48 -16.22 -1.47 -16.37
N LYS A 49 -17.56 -1.63 -16.36
CA LYS A 49 -18.19 -2.72 -17.12
C LYS A 49 -17.93 -2.49 -18.61
N ALA A 50 -17.26 -3.44 -19.25
CA ALA A 50 -17.29 -3.53 -20.71
C ALA A 50 -18.74 -3.79 -21.16
N ALA A 51 -19.21 -3.00 -22.13
CA ALA A 51 -20.53 -3.12 -22.74
C ALA A 51 -20.57 -4.24 -23.79
#